data_AF-A0A3M6VUI6-F1
#
_entry.id   AF-A0A3M6VUI6-F1
#
_cell.length_a   1.000
_cell.length_b   1.000
_cell.length_c   1.000
_cell.angle_alpha   90.00
_cell.angle_beta   90.00
_cell.angle_gamma   90.00
#
_symmetry.space_group_name_H-M   'P 1'
#
loop_
_entity.id
_entity.type
_entity.pdbx_description
1 polymer ?
#
loop_
_entity_poly.entity_id
_entity_poly.type
_entity_poly.pdbx_seq_one_letter_code
_entity_poly.pdbx_strand_id
1 'polypeptide(L)'
;MLGIELKLSDTSVSSLCSSLNEFLSREYASDMDSRETQMHQKALTQFKQLKTDVDLVRTPSAISRHVLLRYFAQLNKMEQRFPCNGDASSTRTPLQLQFTWTDSFCPRKKSTQTGISFEKAAVMFNIGALESQLGVQTDRSTVEGLKIACHHFMRAAGAFKEVKDKIIEQALGIGTPDMSAEGLGLLTYLMLAQAQACFYEKAIKD
;
A
#
# COMPACT_ATOMS: atom_id res chain seq x y z
N MET A 1 6.45 -21.07 -9.85
CA MET A 1 6.68 -19.74 -9.26
C MET A 1 5.57 -19.47 -8.25
N LEU A 2 5.89 -18.79 -7.15
CA LEU A 2 5.04 -18.44 -6.02
C LEU A 2 4.59 -16.98 -6.16
N GLY A 3 3.28 -16.77 -6.00
CA GLY A 3 2.66 -15.47 -5.83
C GLY A 3 2.36 -15.24 -4.36
N ILE A 4 2.39 -13.99 -3.93
CA ILE A 4 2.09 -13.57 -2.56
C ILE A 4 0.64 -13.15 -2.48
N GLU A 5 -0.04 -13.54 -1.41
CA GLU A 5 -1.44 -13.17 -1.18
C GLU A 5 -1.58 -11.70 -0.79
N LEU A 6 -2.68 -11.09 -1.22
CA LEU A 6 -2.99 -9.71 -0.88
C LEU A 6 -3.37 -9.61 0.60
N LYS A 7 -2.91 -8.56 1.28
CA LYS A 7 -3.44 -8.15 2.58
C LYS A 7 -4.87 -7.65 2.40
N LEU A 8 -5.72 -8.01 3.35
CA LEU A 8 -7.11 -7.57 3.40
C LEU A 8 -7.27 -6.48 4.48
N SER A 9 -7.91 -5.39 4.10
CA SER A 9 -8.21 -4.29 5.01
C SER A 9 -9.57 -4.49 5.67
N ASP A 10 -9.60 -4.30 6.98
CA ASP A 10 -10.83 -4.21 7.79
C ASP A 10 -11.02 -2.78 8.32
N THR A 11 -10.41 -1.81 7.65
CA THR A 11 -10.43 -0.42 8.10
C THR A 11 -11.82 0.19 7.90
N SER A 12 -12.35 0.82 8.94
CA SER A 12 -13.63 1.53 8.87
C SER A 12 -13.50 2.84 8.09
N VAL A 13 -13.96 2.86 6.84
CA VAL A 13 -13.92 4.05 5.98
C VAL A 13 -14.75 5.21 6.56
N SER A 14 -15.86 4.92 7.25
CA SER A 14 -16.66 5.94 7.92
C SER A 14 -15.90 6.59 9.07
N SER A 15 -15.20 5.81 9.89
CA SER A 15 -14.36 6.31 10.99
C SER A 15 -13.22 7.21 10.48
N LEU A 16 -12.57 6.83 9.38
CA LEU A 16 -11.54 7.66 8.73
C LEU A 16 -12.12 9.01 8.28
N CYS A 17 -13.28 9.01 7.62
CA CYS A 17 -13.92 10.23 7.15
C CYS A 17 -14.35 11.13 8.31
N SER A 18 -14.86 10.57 9.40
CA SER A 18 -15.22 11.33 10.61
C SER A 18 -13.99 11.99 11.23
N SER A 19 -12.89 11.24 11.38
CA SER A 19 -11.64 11.74 11.96
C SER A 19 -11.02 12.86 11.12
N LEU A 20 -11.05 12.72 9.79
CA LEU A 20 -10.61 13.77 8.86
C LEU A 20 -11.50 15.02 8.96
N ASN A 21 -12.82 14.84 8.99
CA ASN A 21 -13.75 15.96 9.12
C ASN A 21 -13.58 16.72 10.43
N GLU A 22 -13.43 16.01 11.54
CA GLU A 22 -13.22 16.60 12.86
C GLU A 22 -11.92 17.42 12.88
N PHE A 23 -10.84 16.86 12.35
CA PHE A 23 -9.58 17.57 12.21
C PHE A 23 -9.71 18.82 11.34
N LEU A 24 -10.34 18.71 10.17
CA LEU A 24 -10.51 19.84 9.27
C LEU A 24 -11.37 20.95 9.88
N SER A 25 -12.44 20.57 10.58
CA SER A 25 -13.32 21.51 11.27
C SER A 25 -12.57 22.21 12.40
N ARG A 26 -11.75 21.49 13.17
CA ARG A 26 -11.01 22.09 14.27
C ARG A 26 -9.94 23.08 13.79
N GLU A 27 -9.16 22.69 12.78
CA GLU A 27 -7.98 23.46 12.36
C GLU A 27 -8.28 24.52 11.30
N TYR A 28 -9.39 24.40 10.57
CA TYR A 28 -9.68 25.27 9.42
C TYR A 28 -11.10 25.88 9.43
N ALA A 29 -11.99 25.60 10.39
CA ALA A 29 -13.38 26.10 10.30
C ALA A 29 -13.52 27.64 10.33
N SER A 30 -12.59 28.37 10.94
CA SER A 30 -12.66 29.85 11.00
C SER A 30 -12.38 30.53 9.66
N ASP A 31 -11.68 29.84 8.76
CA ASP A 31 -11.03 30.46 7.60
C ASP A 31 -11.75 30.16 6.28
N MET A 32 -12.85 29.41 6.33
CA MET A 32 -13.42 28.74 5.16
C MET A 32 -14.68 29.44 4.64
N ASP A 33 -14.66 29.86 3.38
CA ASP A 33 -15.86 30.31 2.68
C ASP A 33 -16.76 29.12 2.24
N SER A 34 -17.96 29.42 1.72
CA SER A 34 -18.90 28.38 1.29
C SER A 34 -18.38 27.53 0.12
N ARG A 35 -17.53 28.10 -0.74
CA ARG A 35 -16.94 27.43 -1.91
C ARG A 35 -15.82 26.49 -1.47
N GLU A 36 -14.95 26.94 -0.58
CA GLU A 36 -13.87 26.13 -0.02
C GLU A 36 -14.43 24.95 0.77
N THR A 37 -15.51 25.19 1.54
CA THR A 37 -16.23 24.13 2.25
C THR A 37 -16.74 23.06 1.29
N GLN A 38 -17.31 23.47 0.15
CA GLN A 38 -17.76 22.54 -0.89
C GLN A 38 -16.58 21.77 -1.52
N MET A 39 -15.45 22.43 -1.76
CA MET A 39 -14.24 21.78 -2.30
C MET A 39 -13.68 20.73 -1.32
N HIS A 40 -13.66 21.04 -0.03
CA HIS A 40 -13.23 20.10 1.03
C HIS A 40 -14.13 18.88 1.09
N GLN A 41 -15.46 19.09 1.08
CA GLN A 41 -16.42 17.99 1.07
C GLN A 41 -16.26 17.07 -0.16
N LYS A 42 -15.99 17.68 -1.33
CA LYS A 42 -15.68 16.92 -2.55
C LYS A 42 -14.38 16.13 -2.43
N ALA A 43 -13.33 16.72 -1.87
CA ALA A 43 -12.05 16.03 -1.65
C ALA A 43 -12.17 14.85 -0.69
N LEU A 44 -12.95 14.99 0.40
CA LEU A 44 -13.24 13.90 1.33
C LEU A 44 -14.04 12.77 0.67
N THR A 45 -15.02 13.12 -0.16
CA THR A 45 -15.78 12.13 -0.94
C THR A 45 -14.86 11.36 -1.89
N GLN A 46 -13.91 12.05 -2.54
CA GLN A 46 -12.91 11.40 -3.39
C GLN A 46 -11.96 10.50 -2.60
N PHE A 47 -11.49 10.93 -1.43
CA PHE A 47 -10.66 10.10 -0.55
C PHE A 47 -11.40 8.84 -0.10
N LYS A 48 -12.67 8.98 0.30
CA LYS A 48 -13.56 7.86 0.64
C LYS A 48 -13.66 6.87 -0.51
N GLN A 49 -13.83 7.36 -1.74
CA GLN A 49 -13.90 6.50 -2.92
C GLN A 49 -12.58 5.76 -3.15
N LEU A 50 -11.44 6.47 -3.09
CA LEU A 50 -10.13 5.84 -3.28
C LEU A 50 -9.87 4.73 -2.26
N LYS A 51 -10.22 4.96 -0.98
CA LYS A 51 -10.08 3.93 0.06
C LYS A 51 -10.99 2.74 -0.19
N THR A 52 -12.25 3.00 -0.56
CA THR A 52 -13.22 1.94 -0.92
C THR A 52 -12.71 1.10 -2.10
N ASP A 53 -12.17 1.74 -3.13
CA ASP A 53 -11.65 1.04 -4.31
C ASP A 53 -10.48 0.12 -3.94
N VAL A 54 -9.55 0.60 -3.11
CA VAL A 54 -8.43 -0.19 -2.59
C VAL A 54 -8.93 -1.37 -1.75
N ASP A 55 -9.93 -1.14 -0.90
CA ASP A 55 -10.55 -2.18 -0.08
C ASP A 55 -11.29 -3.24 -0.89
N LEU A 56 -11.60 -2.98 -2.15
CA LEU A 56 -12.24 -3.93 -3.07
C LEU A 56 -11.24 -4.69 -3.96
N VAL A 57 -9.95 -4.34 -3.93
CA VAL A 57 -8.94 -5.07 -4.71
C VAL A 57 -8.80 -6.49 -4.16
N ARG A 58 -9.19 -7.47 -4.98
CA ARG A 58 -9.07 -8.91 -4.68
C ARG A 58 -8.34 -9.70 -5.75
N THR A 59 -8.27 -9.16 -6.96
CA THR A 59 -7.71 -9.86 -8.12
C THR A 59 -6.55 -9.05 -8.72
N PRO A 60 -5.48 -9.72 -9.18
CA PRO A 60 -4.37 -9.05 -9.83
C PRO A 60 -4.79 -8.61 -11.23
N SER A 61 -4.64 -7.32 -11.53
CA SER A 61 -4.92 -6.75 -12.86
C SER A 61 -4.24 -5.39 -13.02
N ALA A 62 -4.15 -4.90 -14.25
CA ALA A 62 -3.69 -3.54 -14.52
C ALA A 62 -4.57 -2.47 -13.85
N ILE A 63 -5.88 -2.73 -13.74
CA ILE A 63 -6.84 -1.85 -13.06
C ILE A 63 -6.56 -1.82 -11.55
N SER A 64 -6.44 -2.99 -10.92
CA SER A 64 -6.11 -3.13 -9.50
C SER A 64 -4.79 -2.44 -9.16
N ARG A 65 -3.77 -2.58 -10.03
CA ARG A 65 -2.49 -1.89 -9.91
C ARG A 65 -2.67 -0.37 -9.95
N HIS A 66 -3.45 0.14 -10.90
CA HIS A 66 -3.72 1.58 -11.02
C HIS A 66 -4.44 2.12 -9.78
N VAL A 67 -5.45 1.40 -9.27
CA VAL A 67 -6.18 1.74 -8.04
C VAL A 67 -5.23 1.88 -6.85
N LEU A 68 -4.38 0.87 -6.60
CA LEU A 68 -3.42 0.88 -5.50
C LEU A 68 -2.41 2.03 -5.63
N LEU A 69 -1.82 2.23 -6.81
CA LEU A 69 -0.85 3.29 -7.07
C LEU A 69 -1.45 4.69 -6.90
N ARG A 70 -2.68 4.89 -7.38
CA ARG A 70 -3.40 6.17 -7.26
C ARG A 70 -3.67 6.51 -5.80
N TYR A 71 -4.07 5.52 -5.00
CA TYR A 71 -4.29 5.73 -3.57
C TYR A 71 -2.98 5.95 -2.81
N PHE A 72 -1.92 5.17 -3.10
CA PHE A 72 -0.59 5.39 -2.52
C PHE A 72 -0.07 6.81 -2.78
N ALA A 73 -0.23 7.31 -4.01
CA ALA A 73 0.12 8.68 -4.36
C ALA A 73 -0.68 9.72 -3.57
N GLN A 74 -1.97 9.45 -3.29
CA GLN A 74 -2.79 10.33 -2.46
C GLN A 74 -2.31 10.34 -1.00
N LEU A 75 -1.92 9.20 -0.44
CA LEU A 75 -1.37 9.11 0.91
C LEU A 75 -0.07 9.91 1.06
N ASN A 76 0.84 9.84 0.08
CA ASN A 76 2.06 10.65 0.07
C ASN A 76 1.76 12.16 0.10
N LYS A 77 0.74 12.61 -0.65
CA LYS A 77 0.32 14.01 -0.63
C LYS A 77 -0.30 14.42 0.71
N MET A 78 -1.01 13.51 1.36
CA MET A 78 -1.59 13.75 2.69
C MET A 78 -0.52 13.89 3.76
N GLU A 79 0.46 12.99 3.77
CA GLU A 79 1.58 13.02 4.72
C GLU A 79 2.40 14.33 4.63
N GLN A 80 2.54 14.91 3.43
CA GLN A 80 3.21 16.19 3.24
C GLN A 80 2.39 17.41 3.73
N ARG A 81 1.08 17.26 3.94
CA ARG A 81 0.16 18.36 4.27
C ARG A 81 -0.39 18.30 5.69
N PHE A 82 -0.51 17.11 6.26
CA PHE A 82 -1.12 16.87 7.55
C PHE A 82 -0.11 16.26 8.53
N PRO A 83 -0.16 16.63 9.82
CA PRO A 83 0.69 16.04 10.85
C PRO A 83 0.19 14.62 11.19
N CYS A 84 0.43 13.65 10.31
CA CYS A 84 -0.13 12.29 10.42
C CYS A 84 0.72 11.30 11.21
N ASN A 85 2.02 11.56 11.35
CA ASN A 85 2.98 10.60 11.91
C ASN A 85 3.47 10.99 13.32
N GLY A 86 2.71 11.82 14.04
CA GLY A 86 3.01 12.16 15.43
C GLY A 86 4.38 12.81 15.61
N ASP A 87 4.68 13.88 14.87
CA ASP A 87 5.90 14.65 15.10
C ASP A 87 5.80 15.38 16.45
N ALA A 88 6.60 14.94 17.42
CA ALA A 88 6.65 15.51 18.76
C ALA A 88 7.12 16.98 18.79
N SER A 89 7.70 17.48 17.69
CA SER A 89 8.12 18.88 17.54
C SER A 89 7.01 19.80 17.01
N SER A 90 5.91 19.24 16.51
CA SER A 90 4.77 20.02 16.01
C SER A 90 3.84 20.43 17.14
N THR A 91 3.58 21.73 17.27
CA THR A 91 2.55 22.30 18.17
C THR A 91 1.12 21.98 17.73
N ARG A 92 0.92 21.46 16.51
CA ARG A 92 -0.39 21.04 16.00
C ARG A 92 -0.74 19.65 16.47
N THR A 93 -1.99 19.49 16.92
CA THR A 93 -2.58 18.19 17.28
C THR A 93 -2.47 17.24 16.08
N PRO A 94 -1.91 16.03 16.22
CA PRO A 94 -1.73 15.13 15.09
C PRO A 94 -3.08 14.63 14.54
N LEU A 95 -3.14 14.44 13.24
CA LEU A 95 -4.26 13.77 12.58
C LEU A 95 -4.15 12.26 12.82
N GLN A 96 -4.98 11.75 13.72
CA GLN A 96 -4.99 10.33 14.08
C GLN A 96 -5.94 9.56 13.15
N LEU A 97 -5.37 8.75 12.26
CA LEU A 97 -6.10 7.83 11.39
C LEU A 97 -5.73 6.41 11.74
N GLN A 98 -6.73 5.60 12.07
CA GLN A 98 -6.53 4.20 12.45
C GLN A 98 -6.82 3.29 11.26
N PHE A 99 -5.87 2.40 10.95
CA PHE A 99 -5.96 1.45 9.85
C PHE A 99 -5.79 0.04 10.38
N THR A 100 -6.56 -0.90 9.84
CA THR A 100 -6.54 -2.32 10.21
C THR A 100 -6.31 -3.18 8.99
N TRP A 101 -5.25 -3.99 9.03
CA TRP A 101 -4.89 -4.92 7.97
C TRP A 101 -4.65 -6.34 8.50
N THR A 102 -5.09 -7.32 7.73
CA THR A 102 -4.82 -8.74 7.97
C THR A 102 -3.39 -9.09 7.51
N ASP A 103 -2.71 -9.96 8.26
CA ASP A 103 -1.40 -10.51 7.88
C ASP A 103 -1.54 -11.48 6.69
N SER A 104 -0.71 -11.30 5.65
CA SER A 104 -0.72 -12.08 4.41
C SER A 104 -0.20 -13.52 4.62
N PHE A 105 0.72 -13.74 5.57
CA PHE A 105 1.26 -15.06 5.90
C PHE A 105 0.34 -15.84 6.85
N CYS A 106 -0.43 -15.14 7.68
CA CYS A 106 -1.30 -15.67 8.72
C CYS A 106 -2.64 -14.92 8.73
N PRO A 107 -3.61 -15.33 7.89
CA PRO A 107 -4.90 -14.63 7.74
C PRO A 107 -5.76 -14.52 9.02
N ARG A 108 -5.38 -15.23 10.10
CA ARG A 108 -6.03 -15.14 11.41
C ARG A 108 -5.53 -13.95 12.25
N LYS A 109 -4.39 -13.36 11.89
CA LYS A 109 -3.80 -12.22 12.61
C LYS A 109 -4.14 -10.93 11.89
N LYS A 110 -4.46 -9.91 12.69
CA LYS A 110 -4.72 -8.54 12.24
C LYS A 110 -3.84 -7.58 13.02
N SER A 111 -3.46 -6.49 12.39
CA SER A 111 -2.77 -5.38 13.04
C SER A 111 -3.54 -4.11 12.79
N THR A 112 -3.78 -3.37 13.86
CA THR A 112 -4.41 -2.06 13.85
C THR A 112 -3.38 -1.05 14.32
N GLN A 113 -3.03 -0.08 13.47
CA GLN A 113 -2.10 0.98 13.82
C GLN A 113 -2.67 2.35 13.49
N THR A 114 -2.17 3.36 14.18
CA THR A 114 -2.49 4.76 13.91
C THR A 114 -1.38 5.39 13.08
N GLY A 115 -1.73 6.13 12.04
CA GLY A 115 -0.80 6.87 11.19
C GLY A 115 -0.78 6.39 9.74
N ILE A 116 -0.47 7.31 8.83
CA ILE A 116 -0.50 7.06 7.38
C ILE A 116 0.63 6.13 6.92
N SER A 117 1.77 6.10 7.63
CA SER A 117 2.88 5.23 7.25
C SER A 117 2.51 3.75 7.27
N PHE A 118 1.68 3.30 8.22
CA PHE A 118 1.19 1.92 8.23
C PHE A 118 0.29 1.59 7.03
N GLU A 119 -0.62 2.51 6.68
CA GLU A 119 -1.46 2.37 5.48
C GLU A 119 -0.62 2.31 4.20
N LYS A 120 0.38 3.21 4.07
CA LYS A 120 1.32 3.23 2.94
C LYS A 120 2.06 1.91 2.82
N ALA A 121 2.55 1.35 3.93
CA ALA A 121 3.24 0.07 3.95
C ALA A 121 2.33 -1.05 3.43
N ALA A 122 1.10 -1.15 3.94
CA ALA A 122 0.14 -2.16 3.52
C ALA A 122 -0.26 -2.06 2.04
N VAL A 123 -0.48 -0.83 1.54
CA VAL A 123 -0.80 -0.60 0.13
C VAL A 123 0.39 -0.96 -0.78
N MET A 124 1.61 -0.57 -0.40
CA MET A 124 2.81 -0.91 -1.16
C MET A 124 3.11 -2.42 -1.13
N PHE A 125 2.87 -3.08 0.00
CA PHE A 125 2.91 -4.54 0.08
C PHE A 125 1.93 -5.18 -0.91
N ASN A 126 0.69 -4.68 -0.98
CA ASN A 126 -0.30 -5.18 -1.94
C ASN A 126 0.07 -4.92 -3.40
N ILE A 127 0.80 -3.83 -3.70
CA ILE A 127 1.39 -3.63 -5.04
C ILE A 127 2.40 -4.74 -5.33
N GLY A 128 3.28 -5.05 -4.37
CA GLY A 128 4.25 -6.15 -4.50
C GLY A 128 3.60 -7.52 -4.68
N ALA A 129 2.59 -7.82 -3.85
CA ALA A 129 1.81 -9.04 -3.95
C ALA A 129 1.09 -9.16 -5.30
N LEU A 130 0.43 -8.09 -5.76
CA LEU A 130 -0.21 -8.06 -7.08
C LEU A 130 0.78 -8.33 -8.21
N GLU A 131 1.94 -7.66 -8.21
CA GLU A 131 2.97 -7.86 -9.24
C GLU A 131 3.51 -9.30 -9.22
N SER A 132 3.67 -9.90 -8.03
CA SER A 132 4.10 -11.30 -7.91
C SER A 132 3.09 -12.27 -8.54
N GLN A 133 1.78 -12.03 -8.35
CA GLN A 133 0.73 -12.86 -8.92
C GLN A 133 0.65 -12.71 -10.44
N LEU A 134 0.80 -11.48 -10.97
CA LEU A 134 0.87 -11.25 -12.42
C LEU A 134 2.09 -11.96 -13.04
N GLY A 135 3.24 -11.96 -12.35
CA GLY A 135 4.42 -12.71 -12.78
C GLY A 135 4.16 -14.21 -12.89
N VAL A 136 3.42 -14.78 -11.94
CA VAL A 136 3.03 -16.20 -11.97
C VAL A 136 2.03 -16.50 -13.10
N GLN A 137 1.08 -15.60 -13.36
CA GLN A 137 0.04 -15.78 -14.37
C GLN A 137 0.53 -15.59 -15.81
N THR A 138 1.69 -14.98 -16.00
CA THR A 138 2.27 -14.74 -17.32
C THR A 138 2.67 -16.06 -17.99
N ASP A 139 2.29 -16.26 -19.25
CA ASP A 139 2.71 -17.44 -20.02
C ASP A 139 4.22 -17.40 -20.30
N ARG A 140 4.97 -18.32 -19.69
CA ARG A 140 6.44 -18.43 -19.82
C ARG A 140 6.88 -19.35 -20.95
N SER A 141 5.95 -19.84 -21.79
CA SER A 141 6.28 -20.67 -22.95
C SER A 141 7.06 -19.88 -24.01
N THR A 142 6.86 -18.56 -24.09
CA THR A 142 7.49 -17.66 -25.06
C THR A 142 8.63 -16.83 -24.44
N VAL A 143 9.59 -16.40 -25.26
CA VAL A 143 10.68 -15.49 -24.85
C VAL A 143 10.13 -14.16 -24.31
N GLU A 144 9.08 -13.64 -24.94
CA GLU A 144 8.46 -12.38 -24.51
C GLU A 144 7.74 -12.53 -23.16
N GLY A 145 7.00 -13.62 -22.97
CA GLY A 145 6.36 -13.93 -21.71
C GLY A 145 7.35 -14.12 -20.55
N LEU A 146 8.53 -14.70 -20.81
CA LEU A 146 9.61 -14.76 -19.81
C LEU A 146 10.13 -13.38 -19.41
N LYS A 147 10.28 -12.44 -20.35
CA LYS A 147 10.66 -11.05 -20.04
C LYS A 147 9.58 -10.35 -19.22
N ILE A 148 8.32 -10.51 -19.60
CA ILE A 148 7.18 -9.92 -18.88
C ILE A 148 7.11 -10.45 -17.44
N ALA A 149 7.20 -11.77 -17.25
CA ALA A 149 7.21 -12.39 -15.94
C ALA A 149 8.39 -11.88 -15.08
N CYS A 150 9.59 -11.79 -15.69
CA CYS A 150 10.77 -11.24 -15.03
C CYS A 150 10.53 -9.80 -14.54
N HIS A 151 9.98 -8.93 -15.39
CA HIS A 151 9.65 -7.55 -15.02
C HIS A 151 8.65 -7.46 -13.86
N HIS A 152 7.63 -8.32 -13.84
CA HIS A 152 6.68 -8.41 -12.75
C HIS A 152 7.36 -8.80 -11.43
N PHE A 153 8.20 -9.83 -11.42
CA PHE A 153 8.94 -10.22 -10.22
C PHE A 153 9.92 -9.14 -9.75
N MET A 154 10.62 -8.44 -10.65
CA MET A 154 11.49 -7.33 -10.26
C MET A 154 10.71 -6.16 -9.64
N ARG A 155 9.53 -5.84 -10.18
CA ARG A 155 8.63 -4.83 -9.59
C ARG A 155 8.13 -5.25 -8.21
N ALA A 156 7.77 -6.52 -8.05
CA ALA A 156 7.37 -7.07 -6.75
C ALA A 156 8.51 -6.97 -5.72
N ALA A 157 9.73 -7.36 -6.10
CA ALA A 157 10.92 -7.24 -5.24
C ALA A 157 11.16 -5.79 -4.81
N GLY A 158 11.06 -4.85 -5.75
CA GLY A 158 11.21 -3.42 -5.48
C GLY A 158 10.15 -2.88 -4.51
N ALA A 159 8.89 -3.29 -4.66
CA ALA A 159 7.82 -2.89 -3.75
C ALA A 159 8.05 -3.39 -2.32
N PHE A 160 8.41 -4.67 -2.13
CA PHE A 160 8.72 -5.20 -0.80
C PHE A 160 9.95 -4.55 -0.17
N LYS A 161 10.97 -4.25 -0.99
CA LYS A 161 12.17 -3.54 -0.54
C LYS A 161 11.86 -2.10 -0.12
N GLU A 162 10.99 -1.39 -0.85
CA GLU A 162 10.55 -0.03 -0.49
C GLU A 162 9.86 -0.01 0.87
N VAL A 163 8.99 -0.99 1.14
CA VAL A 163 8.34 -1.13 2.46
C VAL A 163 9.39 -1.30 3.54
N LYS A 164 10.30 -2.27 3.36
CA LYS A 164 11.34 -2.62 4.33
C LYS A 164 12.28 -1.44 4.63
N ASP A 165 12.80 -0.81 3.59
CA ASP A 165 13.95 0.10 3.71
C ASP A 165 13.52 1.56 3.96
N LYS A 166 12.25 1.94 3.69
CA LYS A 166 11.82 3.35 3.78
C LYS A 166 10.56 3.61 4.57
N ILE A 167 9.55 2.73 4.48
CA ILE A 167 8.22 3.02 5.03
C ILE A 167 8.09 2.51 6.46
N ILE A 168 8.65 1.34 6.77
CA ILE A 168 8.50 0.70 8.08
C ILE A 168 9.15 1.48 9.21
N GLU A 169 10.28 2.15 8.98
CA GLU A 169 10.93 2.97 10.01
C GLU A 169 10.01 4.08 10.56
N GLN A 170 9.04 4.52 9.76
CA GLN A 170 8.06 5.56 10.12
C GLN A 170 6.76 4.97 10.69
N ALA A 171 6.53 3.67 10.52
CA ALA A 171 5.32 2.98 10.96
C ALA A 171 5.55 2.33 12.32
N LEU A 172 5.18 3.04 13.39
CA LEU A 172 5.28 2.54 14.76
C LEU A 172 4.53 1.20 14.94
N GLY A 173 5.17 0.26 15.63
CA GLY A 173 4.51 -0.93 16.20
C GLY A 173 4.24 -2.10 15.26
N ILE A 174 4.83 -2.17 14.06
CA ILE A 174 4.58 -3.28 13.12
C ILE A 174 4.87 -4.64 13.78
N GLY A 175 3.82 -5.42 14.00
CA GLY A 175 3.84 -6.67 14.79
C GLY A 175 3.38 -7.90 14.02
N THR A 176 3.26 -7.82 12.69
CA THR A 176 2.84 -8.93 11.83
C THR A 176 4.04 -9.52 11.10
N PRO A 177 4.23 -10.86 11.10
CA PRO A 177 5.34 -11.52 10.41
C PRO A 177 5.55 -11.08 8.95
N ASP A 178 4.48 -10.78 8.22
CA ASP A 178 4.56 -10.35 6.82
C ASP A 178 5.18 -8.97 6.61
N MET A 179 5.17 -8.14 7.64
CA MET A 179 5.74 -6.80 7.65
C MET A 179 7.00 -6.73 8.52
N SER A 180 7.54 -7.85 8.99
CA SER A 180 8.84 -7.84 9.67
C SER A 180 9.98 -7.60 8.67
N ALA A 181 11.15 -7.15 9.15
CA ALA A 181 12.32 -6.95 8.30
C ALA A 181 12.78 -8.27 7.62
N GLU A 182 12.62 -9.39 8.32
CA GLU A 182 12.87 -10.74 7.84
C GLU A 182 11.81 -11.17 6.84
N GLY A 183 10.52 -10.94 7.13
CA GLY A 183 9.41 -11.27 6.25
C GLY A 183 9.53 -10.55 4.90
N LEU A 184 9.73 -9.23 4.93
CA LEU A 184 9.92 -8.45 3.71
C LEU A 184 11.24 -8.78 3.00
N GLY A 185 12.31 -9.05 3.75
CA GLY A 185 13.57 -9.54 3.18
C GLY A 185 13.38 -10.84 2.41
N LEU A 186 12.69 -11.81 3.01
CA LEU A 186 12.32 -13.07 2.38
C LEU A 186 11.55 -12.83 1.08
N LEU A 187 10.52 -11.99 1.11
CA LEU A 187 9.72 -11.67 -0.07
C LEU A 187 10.56 -11.01 -1.17
N THR A 188 11.41 -10.04 -0.84
CA THR A 188 12.32 -9.39 -1.79
C THR A 188 13.24 -10.43 -2.45
N TYR A 189 13.91 -11.28 -1.68
CA TYR A 189 14.83 -12.28 -2.23
C TYR A 189 14.11 -13.36 -3.03
N LEU A 190 12.92 -13.80 -2.57
CA LEU A 190 12.10 -14.75 -3.31
C LEU A 190 11.75 -14.17 -4.68
N MET A 191 11.28 -12.93 -4.76
CA MET A 191 10.94 -12.29 -6.03
C MET A 191 12.17 -12.15 -6.95
N LEU A 192 13.33 -11.75 -6.42
CA LEU A 192 14.56 -11.68 -7.22
C LEU A 192 15.00 -13.05 -7.75
N ALA A 193 14.89 -14.11 -6.94
CA ALA A 193 15.21 -15.46 -7.37
C ALA A 193 14.29 -15.92 -8.51
N GLN A 194 13.00 -15.60 -8.46
CA GLN A 194 12.06 -15.89 -9.54
C GLN A 194 12.35 -15.09 -10.82
N ALA A 195 12.74 -13.82 -10.68
CA ALA A 195 13.18 -13.00 -11.81
C ALA A 195 14.43 -13.61 -12.48
N GLN A 196 15.39 -14.09 -11.69
CA GLN A 196 16.59 -14.76 -12.19
C GLN A 196 16.25 -16.10 -12.88
N ALA A 197 15.29 -16.86 -12.36
CA ALA A 197 14.81 -18.08 -13.00
C ALA A 197 14.21 -17.78 -14.38
N CYS A 198 13.44 -16.70 -14.55
CA CYS A 198 12.94 -16.26 -15.87
C CYS A 198 14.11 -15.96 -16.84
N PHE A 199 15.16 -15.28 -16.37
CA PHE A 199 16.34 -15.00 -17.19
C PHE A 199 17.06 -16.26 -17.63
N TYR A 200 17.23 -17.22 -16.72
CA TYR A 200 17.85 -18.51 -17.03
C TYR A 200 17.03 -19.31 -18.05
N GLU A 201 15.72 -19.42 -17.85
CA GLU A 201 14.82 -20.09 -18.79
C GLU A 201 14.84 -19.42 -20.18
N LYS A 202 14.97 -18.09 -20.23
CA LYS A 202 15.12 -17.36 -21.48
C LYS A 202 16.43 -17.73 -22.18
N ALA A 203 17.54 -17.75 -21.44
CA ALA A 203 18.86 -18.08 -21.99
C ALA A 203 18.97 -19.51 -22.53
N ILE A 204 18.16 -20.45 -22.03
CA ILE A 204 18.09 -21.82 -22.58
C ILE A 204 17.30 -21.87 -23.90
N LYS A 205 16.32 -20.98 -24.07
CA LYS A 205 15.44 -20.94 -25.25
C LYS A 205 16.00 -20.15 -26.42
N ASP A 206 16.85 -19.18 -26.12
CA ASP A 206 17.64 -18.43 -27.11
C ASP A 206 18.76 -19.32 -27.68
#